data_AF-A0A3B8Z6G0-F1
#
_entry.id   AF-A0A3B8Z6G0-F1
#
_cell.length_a   1.000
_cell.length_b   1.000
_cell.length_c   1.000
_cell.angle_alpha   90.00
_cell.angle_beta   90.00
_cell.angle_gamma   90.00
#
_symmetry.space_group_name_H-M   'P 1'
#
loop_
_entity.id
_entity.type
_entity.pdbx_description
1 polymer ?
#
loop_
_entity_poly.entity_id
_entity_poly.type
_entity_poly.pdbx_seq_one_letter_code
_entity_poly.pdbx_strand_id
1 'polypeptide(L)'
;AMISFLRVVAYICIWTTPFQVAFVLWGIGIVTVTDYSILSLSNIEFITNYLGFLLFIVEWLYTWFWNALLDWVFSLPAILHASLKAVVSTWLGLWILKNIDG
;
A
#
# COMPACT_ATOMS: atom_id res chain seq x y z
N ALA A 1 -17.16 22.76 6.14
CA ALA A 1 -16.34 22.33 4.98
C ALA A 1 -15.13 21.47 5.41
N MET A 2 -14.19 21.98 6.22
CA MET A 2 -12.99 21.21 6.63
C MET A 2 -13.28 19.95 7.46
N ILE A 3 -14.20 20.02 8.43
CA ILE A 3 -14.59 18.86 9.25
C ILE A 3 -15.18 17.73 8.40
N SER A 4 -16.04 18.07 7.43
CA SER A 4 -16.62 17.11 6.48
C SER A 4 -15.55 16.46 5.60
N PHE A 5 -14.58 17.25 5.13
CA PHE A 5 -13.46 16.75 4.32
C PHE A 5 -12.57 15.76 5.10
N LEU A 6 -12.17 16.12 6.31
CA LEU A 6 -11.33 15.25 7.15
C LEU A 6 -12.05 13.94 7.52
N ARG A 7 -13.36 13.99 7.75
CA ARG A 7 -14.18 12.79 7.98
C ARG A 7 -14.17 11.86 6.76
N VAL A 8 -14.26 12.40 5.54
CA VAL A 8 -14.14 11.61 4.30
C VAL A 8 -12.76 10.96 4.18
N VAL A 9 -11.68 11.71 4.45
CA VAL A 9 -10.31 11.17 4.45
C VAL A 9 -10.19 10.02 5.45
N ALA A 10 -10.71 10.19 6.65
CA ALA A 10 -10.67 9.15 7.68
C ALA A 10 -11.40 7.87 7.28
N TYR A 11 -12.59 8.00 6.66
CA TYR A 11 -13.32 6.84 6.16
C TYR A 11 -12.60 6.15 5.01
N ILE A 12 -11.95 6.88 4.10
CA ILE A 12 -11.13 6.27 3.04
C ILE A 12 -9.96 5.50 3.65
N CYS A 13 -9.28 6.06 4.65
CA CYS A 13 -8.19 5.40 5.34
C CYS A 13 -8.61 4.06 5.94
N ILE A 14 -9.75 4.02 6.64
CA ILE A 14 -10.27 2.79 7.27
C ILE A 14 -10.83 1.81 6.23
N TRP A 15 -11.55 2.32 5.22
CA TRP A 15 -12.16 1.49 4.18
C TRP A 15 -11.13 0.79 3.30
N THR A 16 -9.94 1.38 3.12
CA THR A 16 -8.85 0.75 2.35
C THR A 16 -8.08 -0.29 3.15
N THR A 17 -8.22 -0.34 4.48
CA THR A 17 -7.51 -1.29 5.35
C THR A 17 -7.76 -2.76 4.99
N PRO A 18 -9.00 -3.25 4.76
CA PRO A 18 -9.22 -4.66 4.40
C PRO A 18 -8.49 -5.06 3.12
N PHE A 19 -8.43 -4.17 2.12
CA PHE A 19 -7.67 -4.41 0.89
C PHE A 19 -6.16 -4.46 1.15
N GLN A 20 -5.64 -3.61 2.03
CA GLN A 20 -4.24 -3.62 2.42
C GLN A 20 -3.89 -4.90 3.20
N VAL A 21 -4.77 -5.37 4.08
CA VAL A 21 -4.60 -6.65 4.79
C VAL A 21 -4.66 -7.82 3.83
N ALA A 22 -5.61 -7.84 2.89
CA ALA A 22 -5.68 -8.88 1.86
C ALA A 22 -4.41 -8.94 1.02
N PHE A 23 -3.86 -7.78 0.65
CA PHE A 23 -2.59 -7.69 -0.07
C PHE A 23 -1.41 -8.26 0.75
N VAL A 24 -1.34 -7.93 2.05
CA VAL A 24 -0.31 -8.49 2.95
C VAL A 24 -0.44 -10.00 3.08
N LEU A 25 -1.65 -10.52 3.31
CA LEU A 25 -1.91 -11.95 3.41
C LEU A 25 -1.56 -12.69 2.11
N TRP A 26 -1.84 -12.08 0.96
CA TRP A 26 -1.46 -12.64 -0.33
C TRP A 26 0.07 -12.68 -0.50
N GLY A 27 0.77 -11.60 -0.15
CA GLY A 27 2.24 -11.58 -0.14
C GLY A 27 2.84 -12.65 0.77
N ILE A 28 2.28 -12.87 1.96
CA ILE A 28 2.68 -13.96 2.85
C ILE A 28 2.44 -15.32 2.17
N GLY A 29 1.27 -15.51 1.55
CA GLY A 29 0.95 -16.74 0.81
C GLY A 29 1.99 -17.04 -0.28
N ILE A 30 2.41 -16.02 -1.04
CA ILE A 30 3.47 -16.15 -2.05
C ILE A 30 4.79 -16.60 -1.43
N VAL A 31 5.22 -15.96 -0.34
CA VAL A 31 6.45 -16.31 0.39
C VAL A 31 6.41 -17.74 0.93
N THR A 32 5.24 -18.28 1.27
CA THR A 32 5.13 -19.67 1.76
C THR A 32 5.23 -20.74 0.67
N VAL A 33 5.03 -20.39 -0.60
CA VAL A 33 5.01 -21.34 -1.73
C VAL A 33 6.10 -21.10 -2.77
N THR A 34 6.97 -20.11 -2.54
CA THR A 34 8.09 -19.75 -3.42
C THR A 34 9.37 -19.60 -2.59
N ASP A 35 10.52 -19.44 -3.26
CA ASP A 35 11.81 -19.17 -2.59
C ASP A 35 11.96 -17.72 -2.12
N TYR A 36 10.95 -16.86 -2.33
CA TYR A 36 10.96 -15.50 -1.82
C TYR A 36 10.85 -15.50 -0.29
N SER A 37 11.59 -14.59 0.34
CA SER A 37 11.44 -14.20 1.74
C SER A 37 10.60 -12.92 1.87
N ILE A 38 10.19 -12.61 3.11
CA ILE A 38 9.46 -11.37 3.46
C ILE A 38 10.22 -10.11 3.03
N LEU A 39 11.56 -10.16 3.01
CA LEU A 39 12.43 -9.04 2.66
C LEU A 39 12.79 -8.99 1.19
N SER A 40 12.82 -10.14 0.51
CA SER A 40 13.24 -10.20 -0.89
C SER A 40 12.11 -9.94 -1.87
N LEU A 41 10.85 -10.20 -1.50
CA LEU A 41 9.70 -9.91 -2.37
C LEU A 41 9.45 -8.40 -2.44
N SER A 42 10.03 -7.74 -3.44
CA SER A 42 9.86 -6.30 -3.67
C SER A 42 8.49 -5.95 -4.26
N ASN A 43 8.07 -4.69 -4.15
CA ASN A 43 6.83 -4.21 -4.77
C ASN A 43 6.84 -4.42 -6.29
N ILE A 44 7.97 -4.18 -6.98
CA ILE A 44 8.04 -4.38 -8.43
C ILE A 44 7.97 -5.85 -8.82
N GLU A 45 8.62 -6.76 -8.09
CA GLU A 45 8.49 -8.19 -8.36
C GLU A 45 7.08 -8.69 -8.11
N PHE A 46 6.43 -8.19 -7.05
CA PHE A 46 5.04 -8.50 -6.79
C PHE A 46 4.16 -8.07 -7.97
N ILE A 47 4.33 -6.85 -8.46
CA ILE A 47 3.52 -6.32 -9.56
C ILE A 47 3.82 -7.09 -10.85
N THR A 48 5.08 -7.25 -11.22
CA THR A 48 5.48 -7.92 -12.47
C THR A 48 4.99 -9.36 -12.52
N ASN A 49 5.11 -10.12 -11.42
CA ASN A 49 4.80 -11.55 -11.42
C ASN A 49 3.34 -11.88 -11.11
N TYR A 50 2.64 -11.07 -10.30
CA TYR A 50 1.30 -11.38 -9.82
C TYR A 50 0.22 -10.36 -10.22
N LEU A 51 0.61 -9.13 -10.54
CA LEU A 51 -0.29 -8.07 -11.00
C LEU A 51 0.18 -7.47 -12.34
N GLY A 52 0.63 -8.31 -13.28
CA GLY A 52 1.24 -7.86 -14.53
C GLY A 52 0.33 -6.93 -15.35
N PHE A 53 -0.99 -7.05 -15.20
CA PHE A 53 -1.96 -6.14 -15.81
C PHE A 53 -1.87 -4.68 -15.32
N LEU A 54 -1.18 -4.41 -14.19
CA LEU A 54 -0.92 -3.06 -13.68
C LEU A 54 0.42 -2.48 -14.18
N LEU A 55 1.24 -3.25 -14.89
CA LEU A 55 2.55 -2.77 -15.35
C LEU A 55 2.46 -1.54 -16.26
N PHE A 56 1.40 -1.42 -17.07
CA PHE A 56 1.20 -0.22 -17.88
C PHE A 56 1.09 1.05 -17.03
N ILE A 57 0.56 0.96 -15.81
CA ILE A 57 0.48 2.09 -14.87
C ILE A 57 1.87 2.41 -14.33
N VAL A 58 2.66 1.38 -14.00
CA VAL A 58 4.03 1.55 -13.54
C VAL A 58 4.87 2.25 -14.62
N GLU A 59 4.84 1.74 -15.85
CA GLU A 59 5.55 2.33 -16.99
C GLU A 59 5.11 3.77 -17.24
N TRP A 60 3.80 4.02 -17.22
CA TRP A 60 3.26 5.37 -17.36
C TRP A 60 3.75 6.31 -16.25
N LEU A 61 3.80 5.88 -14.99
CA LEU A 61 4.36 6.69 -13.89
C LEU A 61 5.82 7.08 -14.15
N TYR A 62 6.64 6.16 -14.66
CA TYR A 62 8.05 6.43 -15.01
C TYR A 62 8.24 7.45 -16.14
N THR A 63 7.20 7.80 -16.91
CA THR A 63 7.33 8.80 -17.99
C THR A 63 7.29 10.25 -17.49
N TRP A 64 6.68 10.51 -16.33
CA TRP A 64 6.42 11.88 -15.87
C TRP A 64 6.64 12.10 -14.38
N PHE A 65 6.66 11.04 -13.57
CA PHE A 65 6.84 11.14 -12.12
C PHE A 65 8.32 11.05 -11.74
N TRP A 66 8.64 11.34 -10.47
CA TRP A 66 10.01 11.32 -9.98
C TRP A 66 10.56 9.90 -9.94
N ASN A 67 11.40 9.56 -10.92
CA ASN A 67 12.00 8.22 -11.07
C ASN A 67 12.71 7.69 -9.82
N ALA A 68 13.62 8.46 -9.19
CA ALA A 68 14.30 7.99 -7.98
C ALA A 68 13.34 7.68 -6.81
N LEU A 69 12.21 8.40 -6.71
CA LEU A 69 11.18 8.09 -5.71
C LEU A 69 10.44 6.79 -6.07
N LEU A 70 10.13 6.59 -7.35
CA LEU A 70 9.53 5.33 -7.83
C LEU A 70 10.45 4.14 -7.57
N ASP A 71 11.73 4.25 -7.95
CA ASP A 71 12.73 3.19 -7.73
C ASP A 71 12.85 2.84 -6.25
N TRP A 72 12.85 3.86 -5.38
CA TRP A 72 12.84 3.66 -3.95
C TRP A 72 11.56 2.95 -3.47
N VAL A 73 10.36 3.42 -3.83
CA VAL A 73 9.09 2.78 -3.42
C VAL A 73 8.99 1.34 -3.94
N PHE A 74 9.36 1.12 -5.20
CA PHE A 74 9.23 -0.16 -5.87
C PHE A 74 10.25 -1.21 -5.40
N SER A 75 11.41 -0.76 -4.89
CA SER A 75 12.40 -1.66 -4.27
C SER A 75 12.05 -2.06 -2.83
N LEU A 76 11.10 -1.39 -2.16
CA LEU A 76 10.70 -1.77 -0.81
C LEU A 76 10.08 -3.17 -0.77
N PRO A 77 10.31 -3.95 0.31
CA PRO A 77 9.65 -5.24 0.50
C PRO A 77 8.13 -5.05 0.58
N ALA A 78 7.41 -5.72 -0.32
CA ALA A 78 5.98 -5.50 -0.54
C ALA A 78 5.15 -5.74 0.73
N ILE A 79 5.47 -6.82 1.44
CA ILE A 79 4.77 -7.21 2.67
C ILE A 79 4.99 -6.18 3.78
N LEU A 80 6.23 -5.74 4.01
CA LEU A 80 6.55 -4.78 5.06
C LEU A 80 5.96 -3.40 4.76
N HIS A 81 6.13 -2.92 3.53
CA HIS A 81 5.60 -1.64 3.09
C HIS A 81 4.06 -1.60 3.21
N ALA A 82 3.36 -2.63 2.73
CA ALA A 82 1.91 -2.69 2.82
C ALA A 82 1.42 -2.81 4.26
N SER A 83 2.11 -3.58 5.11
CA SER A 83 1.78 -3.72 6.53
C SER A 83 1.92 -2.40 7.28
N LEU A 84 3.04 -1.70 7.09
CA LEU A 84 3.27 -0.40 7.70
C LEU A 84 2.21 0.61 7.24
N LYS A 85 1.94 0.65 5.94
CA LYS A 85 0.89 1.51 5.37
C LYS A 85 -0.47 1.20 5.99
N ALA A 86 -0.82 -0.07 6.20
CA ALA A 86 -2.08 -0.49 6.80
C ALA A 86 -2.24 -0.04 8.25
N VAL A 87 -1.18 -0.19 9.06
CA VAL A 87 -1.21 0.25 10.45
C VAL A 87 -1.33 1.77 10.52
N VAL A 88 -0.49 2.49 9.75
CA VAL A 88 -0.47 3.96 9.75
C VAL A 88 -1.77 4.53 9.21
N SER A 89 -2.31 4.01 8.10
CA SER A 89 -3.57 4.48 7.50
C SER A 89 -4.74 4.31 8.46
N THR A 90 -4.88 3.12 9.05
CA THR A 90 -5.98 2.81 9.97
C THR A 90 -5.89 3.66 11.23
N TRP A 91 -4.69 3.78 11.81
CA TRP A 91 -4.45 4.61 12.98
C TRP A 91 -4.77 6.08 12.69
N LEU A 92 -4.30 6.62 11.55
CA LEU A 92 -4.62 7.99 11.14
C LEU A 92 -6.12 8.19 10.97
N GLY A 93 -6.82 7.24 10.32
CA GLY A 93 -8.27 7.33 10.15
C GLY A 93 -9.02 7.37 11.48
N LEU A 94 -8.70 6.47 12.40
CA LEU A 94 -9.30 6.44 13.73
C LEU A 94 -8.96 7.69 14.55
N TRP A 95 -7.71 8.17 14.47
CA TRP A 95 -7.28 9.38 15.14
C TRP A 95 -8.03 10.60 14.62
N ILE A 96 -8.19 10.75 13.31
CA ILE A 96 -8.94 11.86 12.71
C ILE A 96 -10.40 11.85 13.20
N LEU A 97 -11.08 10.70 13.16
CA LEU A 97 -12.47 10.61 13.64
C LEU A 97 -12.58 11.01 15.11
N LYS A 98 -11.68 10.51 15.96
CA LYS A 98 -11.65 10.84 17.39
C LYS A 98 -11.50 12.35 17.65
N ASN A 99 -10.68 13.05 16.87
CA ASN A 99 -10.46 14.50 17.06
C ASN A 99 -11.55 15.39 16.46
N ILE A 100 -12.43 14.83 15.63
CA ILE A 100 -13.51 15.57 14.97
C ILE A 100 -14.85 15.36 15.68
N ASP A 101 -15.06 14.17 16.23
CA ASP A 101 -16.29 13.81 16.95
C ASP A 101 -16.19 14.07 18.47
N GLY A 102 -14.98 14.38 18.97
CA GLY A 102 -14.67 14.70 20.37
C GLY A 102 -14.69 16.18 20.71
#